data_AF-A0A354FC07-F1
#
_entry.id   AF-A0A354FC07-F1
#
_cell.length_a   1.000
_cell.length_b   1.000
_cell.length_c   1.000
_cell.angle_alpha   90.00
_cell.angle_beta   90.00
_cell.angle_gamma   90.00
#
_symmetry.space_group_name_H-M   'P 1'
#
loop_
_entity.id
_entity.type
_entity.pdbx_description
1 polymer ?
#
loop_
_entity_poly.entity_id
_entity_poly.type
_entity_poly.pdbx_seq_one_letter_code
_entity_poly.pdbx_strand_id
1 'polypeptide(L)'
;MEHRTLRIFILCLIGLAAGVFVYYIRSILIPFAIAALLAYIIYPLVRSLESRGVQRSKAIFTVYGALTIFLGIILFLFVPAMFDEAKNFANIFPVYAETWEAAREYFNRLSSRMSLPSEVWQILMGTIKDIRQGILRGMRDFADTAVGTVSLLPSFIIAPFLAYYMVKDFRQIKKACLGILPPNYRKDVLILAREGDIIFTR
;
A
#
# COMPACT_ATOMS: atom_id res chain seq x y z
N MET A 1 14.05 -11.75 -48.47
CA MET A 1 13.04 -11.98 -47.41
C MET A 1 13.69 -12.20 -46.03
N GLU A 2 14.97 -12.59 -45.95
CA GLU A 2 15.71 -12.83 -44.69
C GLU A 2 15.84 -11.61 -43.75
N HIS A 3 15.91 -10.37 -44.26
CA HIS A 3 16.04 -9.20 -43.39
C HIS A 3 14.78 -8.91 -42.54
N ARG A 4 13.58 -9.35 -42.97
CA ARG A 4 12.34 -9.18 -42.20
C ARG A 4 12.26 -10.19 -41.05
N THR A 5 12.61 -11.45 -41.31
CA THR A 5 12.64 -12.50 -40.28
C THR A 5 13.74 -12.21 -39.25
N LEU A 6 14.91 -11.73 -39.66
CA LEU A 6 15.98 -11.31 -38.74
C LEU A 6 15.56 -10.13 -37.85
N ARG A 7 14.88 -9.10 -38.39
CA ARG A 7 14.36 -7.98 -37.59
C ARG A 7 13.32 -8.45 -36.56
N ILE A 8 12.40 -9.33 -36.95
CA ILE A 8 11.39 -9.86 -36.03
C ILE A 8 12.04 -10.71 -34.94
N PHE A 9 13.02 -11.54 -35.30
CA PHE A 9 13.75 -12.36 -34.34
C PHE A 9 14.54 -11.51 -33.32
N ILE A 10 15.21 -10.46 -33.78
CA ILE A 10 15.91 -9.49 -32.92
C ILE A 10 14.92 -8.77 -32.00
N LEU A 11 13.77 -8.32 -32.51
CA LEU A 11 12.73 -7.67 -31.69
C LEU A 11 12.17 -8.64 -30.63
N CYS A 12 11.98 -9.91 -30.98
CA CYS A 12 11.52 -10.93 -30.05
C CYS A 12 12.56 -11.20 -28.95
N LEU A 13 13.84 -11.28 -29.32
CA LEU A 13 14.95 -11.46 -28.39
C LEU A 13 15.08 -10.26 -27.43
N ILE A 14 14.96 -9.03 -27.94
CA ILE A 14 14.96 -7.80 -27.14
C ILE A 14 13.77 -7.78 -26.20
N GLY A 15 12.57 -8.15 -26.67
CA GLY A 15 11.37 -8.20 -25.84
C GLY A 15 11.50 -9.22 -24.71
N LEU A 16 12.06 -10.39 -24.98
CA LEU A 16 12.29 -11.44 -23.98
C LEU A 16 13.37 -11.01 -22.97
N ALA A 17 14.47 -10.44 -23.43
CA ALA A 17 15.51 -9.88 -22.57
C ALA A 17 14.97 -8.75 -21.68
N ALA A 18 14.14 -7.85 -22.23
CA ALA A 18 13.46 -6.80 -21.47
C ALA A 18 12.49 -7.38 -20.43
N GLY A 19 11.72 -8.41 -20.79
CA GLY A 19 10.81 -9.09 -19.86
C GLY A 19 11.55 -9.73 -18.67
N VAL A 20 12.65 -10.44 -18.93
CA VAL A 20 13.51 -11.03 -17.88
C VAL A 20 14.14 -9.93 -17.02
N PHE A 21 14.61 -8.84 -17.63
CA PHE A 21 15.18 -7.70 -16.91
C PHE A 21 14.16 -7.04 -15.97
N VAL A 22 12.92 -6.81 -16.45
CA VAL A 22 11.83 -6.27 -15.63
C VAL A 22 11.46 -7.21 -14.50
N TYR A 23 11.45 -8.53 -14.74
CA TYR A 23 11.20 -9.53 -13.70
C TYR A 23 12.21 -9.44 -12.55
N TYR A 24 13.51 -9.31 -12.87
CA TYR A 24 14.57 -9.16 -11.87
C TYR A 24 14.50 -7.82 -11.11
N ILE A 25 14.12 -6.74 -11.78
CA ILE A 25 14.09 -5.39 -11.18
C ILE A 25 12.76 -5.10 -10.47
N ARG A 26 11.74 -5.97 -10.58
CA ARG A 26 10.43 -5.80 -9.94
C ARG A 26 10.51 -5.46 -8.45
N SER A 27 11.42 -6.07 -7.70
CA SER A 27 11.59 -5.77 -6.27
C SER A 27 12.09 -4.35 -6.00
N ILE A 28 12.81 -3.73 -6.95
CA ILE A 28 13.29 -2.34 -6.89
C ILE A 28 12.25 -1.36 -7.49
N LEU A 29 11.38 -1.84 -8.38
CA LEU A 29 10.29 -1.05 -8.95
C LEU A 29 9.29 -0.58 -7.89
N ILE A 30 9.02 -1.40 -6.86
CA ILE A 30 8.10 -1.03 -5.78
C ILE A 30 8.54 0.25 -5.04
N PRO A 31 9.74 0.32 -4.43
CA PRO A 31 10.19 1.54 -3.76
C PRO A 31 10.29 2.73 -4.72
N PHE A 32 10.63 2.49 -5.99
CA PHE A 32 10.68 3.55 -7.00
C PHE A 32 9.30 4.09 -7.36
N ALA A 33 8.29 3.22 -7.46
CA ALA A 33 6.91 3.61 -7.71
C ALA A 33 6.33 4.42 -6.53
N ILE A 34 6.59 3.99 -5.30
CA ILE A 34 6.21 4.73 -4.09
C ILE A 34 6.90 6.09 -4.08
N ALA A 35 8.20 6.14 -4.38
CA ALA A 35 8.95 7.38 -4.45
C ALA A 35 8.42 8.32 -5.54
N ALA A 36 8.07 7.80 -6.72
CA ALA A 36 7.49 8.58 -7.81
C ALA A 36 6.12 9.16 -7.41
N LEU A 37 5.30 8.37 -6.73
CA LEU A 37 4.00 8.81 -6.22
C LEU A 37 4.15 9.90 -5.14
N LEU A 38 5.07 9.71 -4.19
CA LEU A 38 5.41 10.75 -3.19
C LEU A 38 5.94 12.01 -3.86
N ALA A 39 6.87 11.86 -4.80
CA ALA A 39 7.44 12.97 -5.55
C ALA A 39 6.36 13.76 -6.30
N TYR A 40 5.38 13.07 -6.91
CA TYR A 40 4.27 13.71 -7.60
C TYR A 40 3.42 14.57 -6.66
N ILE A 41 3.15 14.11 -5.44
CA ILE A 41 2.39 14.86 -4.43
C ILE A 41 3.21 16.04 -3.88
N ILE A 42 4.51 15.82 -3.63
CA ILE A 42 5.41 16.83 -3.02
C ILE A 42 5.78 17.92 -4.04
N TYR A 43 5.91 17.58 -5.32
CA TYR A 43 6.35 18.50 -6.37
C TYR A 43 5.54 19.82 -6.46
N PRO A 44 4.19 19.82 -6.54
CA PRO A 44 3.41 21.06 -6.58
C PRO A 44 3.56 21.89 -5.30
N LEU A 45 3.63 21.24 -4.12
CA LEU A 45 3.84 21.91 -2.84
C LEU A 45 5.20 22.60 -2.79
N VAL A 46 6.25 21.92 -3.25
CA VAL A 46 7.60 22.48 -3.34
C VAL A 46 7.63 23.64 -4.33
N ARG A 47 7.01 23.51 -5.51
CA ARG A 47 6.96 24.59 -6.51
C ARG A 47 6.25 25.84 -5.99
N SER A 48 5.19 25.67 -5.19
CA SER A 48 4.50 26.79 -4.53
C SER A 48 5.35 27.51 -3.47
N LEU A 49 6.32 26.82 -2.86
CA LEU A 49 7.28 27.44 -1.93
C LEU A 49 8.45 28.08 -2.67
N GLU A 50 8.92 27.45 -3.76
CA GLU A 50 9.94 28.04 -4.64
C GLU A 50 9.47 29.36 -5.25
N SER A 51 8.20 29.47 -5.66
CA SER A 51 7.62 30.71 -6.18
C SER A 51 7.58 31.84 -5.15
N ARG A 52 7.72 31.52 -3.84
CA ARG A 52 7.83 32.49 -2.74
C ARG A 52 9.29 32.83 -2.40
N GLY A 53 10.27 32.38 -3.20
CA GLY A 53 11.69 32.66 -3.02
C GLY A 53 12.43 31.65 -2.13
N VAL A 54 11.80 30.54 -1.72
CA VAL A 54 12.45 29.51 -0.91
C VAL A 54 13.38 28.67 -1.80
N GLN A 55 14.62 28.46 -1.36
CA GLN A 55 15.55 27.55 -2.05
C GLN A 55 14.99 26.13 -2.10
N ARG A 56 15.07 25.47 -3.26
CA ARG A 56 14.51 24.13 -3.53
C ARG A 56 14.72 23.12 -2.40
N SER A 57 15.95 22.98 -1.91
CA SER A 57 16.26 22.04 -0.83
C SER A 57 15.48 22.36 0.45
N LYS A 58 15.40 23.64 0.83
CA LYS A 58 14.64 24.07 2.01
C LYS A 58 13.14 23.84 1.82
N ALA A 59 12.61 24.14 0.63
CA ALA A 59 11.21 23.88 0.31
C ALA A 59 10.86 22.39 0.45
N ILE A 60 11.72 21.49 -0.03
CA ILE A 60 11.52 20.04 0.13
C ILE A 60 11.52 19.65 1.61
N PHE A 61 12.50 20.09 2.40
CA PHE A 61 12.54 19.80 3.84
C PHE A 61 11.31 20.33 4.59
N THR A 62 10.83 21.53 4.25
CA THR A 62 9.62 22.10 4.85
C THR A 62 8.39 21.25 4.53
N VAL A 63 8.22 20.82 3.28
CA VAL A 63 7.08 19.96 2.90
C VAL A 63 7.16 18.60 3.58
N TYR A 64 8.34 17.98 3.64
CA TYR A 64 8.53 16.73 4.38
C TYR A 64 8.23 16.90 5.87
N GLY A 65 8.69 17.98 6.50
CA GLY A 65 8.40 18.28 7.89
C GLY A 65 6.90 18.43 8.15
N ALA A 66 6.22 19.22 7.31
CA ALA A 66 4.78 19.41 7.41
C ALA A 66 4.00 18.09 7.22
N LEU A 67 4.40 17.27 6.25
CA LEU A 67 3.78 15.98 5.99
C LEU A 67 3.99 15.00 7.14
N THR A 68 5.21 14.91 7.69
CA THR A 68 5.51 14.07 8.86
C THR A 68 4.72 14.51 10.09
N ILE A 69 4.61 15.82 10.35
CA ILE A 69 3.81 16.35 11.46
C ILE A 69 2.32 16.02 11.25
N PHE A 70 1.81 16.26 10.05
CA PHE A 70 0.41 15.96 9.71
C PHE A 70 0.09 14.47 9.89
N LEU A 71 0.95 13.59 9.37
CA LEU A 71 0.81 12.15 9.52
C LEU A 71 0.93 11.72 10.98
N GLY A 72 1.86 12.31 11.73
CA GLY A 72 2.05 12.06 13.16
C GLY A 72 0.82 12.43 13.98
N ILE A 73 0.18 13.56 13.70
CA ILE A 73 -1.07 14.00 14.35
C ILE A 73 -2.21 13.02 14.04
N ILE A 74 -2.36 12.63 12.77
CA ILE A 74 -3.38 11.65 12.37
C ILE A 74 -3.18 10.33 13.11
N LEU A 75 -1.96 9.79 13.12
CA LEU A 75 -1.66 8.54 13.82
C LEU A 75 -1.89 8.67 15.33
N PHE A 76 -1.48 9.80 15.92
CA PHE A 76 -1.67 10.05 17.35
C PHE A 76 -3.15 10.10 17.75
N LEU A 77 -4.04 10.59 16.88
CA LEU A 77 -5.49 10.62 17.12
C LEU A 77 -6.18 9.31 16.75
N PHE A 78 -5.78 8.70 15.64
CA PHE A 78 -6.45 7.53 15.05
C PHE A 78 -6.11 6.22 15.77
N VAL A 79 -4.84 6.02 16.13
CA VAL A 79 -4.38 4.81 16.81
C VAL A 79 -5.10 4.57 18.15
N PRO A 80 -5.19 5.54 19.09
CA PRO A 80 -5.90 5.31 20.35
C PRO A 80 -7.39 5.09 20.13
N ALA A 81 -8.04 5.83 19.22
CA ALA A 81 -9.46 5.64 18.91
C ALA A 81 -9.76 4.21 18.42
N MET A 82 -8.94 3.69 17.51
CA MET A 82 -9.02 2.29 17.06
C MET A 82 -8.77 1.30 18.20
N PHE A 83 -7.82 1.60 19.09
CA PHE A 83 -7.50 0.72 20.22
C PHE A 83 -8.63 0.68 21.25
N ASP A 84 -9.26 1.82 21.53
CA ASP A 84 -10.42 1.93 22.42
C ASP A 84 -11.64 1.22 21.83
N GLU A 85 -11.88 1.33 20.52
CA GLU A 85 -12.91 0.55 19.82
C GLU A 85 -12.64 -0.96 19.90
N ALA A 86 -11.41 -1.39 19.62
CA ALA A 86 -11.04 -2.79 19.71
C ALA A 86 -11.16 -3.33 21.15
N LYS A 87 -10.77 -2.53 22.16
CA LYS A 87 -10.89 -2.87 23.57
C LYS A 87 -12.35 -2.96 24.01
N ASN A 88 -13.20 -2.03 23.58
CA ASN A 88 -14.64 -2.10 23.84
C ASN A 88 -15.27 -3.34 23.20
N PHE A 89 -14.89 -3.67 21.97
CA PHE A 89 -15.34 -4.90 21.31
C PHE A 89 -14.86 -6.16 22.05
N ALA A 90 -13.61 -6.15 22.53
CA ALA A 90 -13.03 -7.24 23.33
C ALA A 90 -13.66 -7.36 24.72
N ASN A 91 -14.07 -6.26 25.35
CA ASN A 91 -14.73 -6.24 26.67
C ASN A 91 -16.20 -6.68 26.61
N ILE A 92 -16.85 -6.55 25.47
CA ILE A 92 -18.20 -7.06 25.24
C ILE A 92 -18.16 -8.61 25.10
N PHE A 93 -17.08 -9.16 24.56
CA PHE A 93 -16.88 -10.60 24.35
C PHE A 93 -16.97 -11.48 25.63
N PRO A 94 -16.34 -11.15 26.77
CA PRO A 94 -16.42 -11.94 28.00
C PRO A 94 -17.80 -11.89 28.66
N VAL A 95 -18.55 -10.79 28.54
CA VAL A 95 -19.94 -10.71 29.03
C VAL A 95 -20.82 -11.72 28.28
N TYR A 96 -20.59 -11.90 26.97
CA TYR A 96 -21.23 -12.97 26.20
C TYR A 96 -20.70 -14.37 26.57
N ALA A 97 -19.43 -14.51 26.96
CA ALA A 97 -18.87 -15.81 27.37
C ALA A 97 -19.37 -16.29 28.75
N GLU A 98 -19.47 -15.39 29.74
CA GLU A 98 -19.96 -15.71 31.09
C GLU A 98 -21.47 -15.93 31.11
N THR A 99 -22.24 -15.12 30.38
CA THR A 99 -23.67 -15.41 30.16
C THR A 99 -23.88 -16.72 29.42
N TRP A 100 -22.90 -17.19 28.63
CA TRP A 100 -22.96 -18.46 27.92
C TRP A 100 -22.56 -19.67 28.76
N GLU A 101 -21.62 -19.55 29.69
CA GLU A 101 -21.34 -20.57 30.72
C GLU A 101 -22.58 -20.76 31.61
N ALA A 102 -23.16 -19.66 32.08
CA ALA A 102 -24.40 -19.66 32.85
C ALA A 102 -25.58 -20.21 32.03
N ALA A 103 -25.73 -19.81 30.76
CA ALA A 103 -26.74 -20.35 29.85
C ALA A 103 -26.52 -21.84 29.56
N ARG A 104 -25.27 -22.31 29.44
CA ARG A 104 -24.91 -23.72 29.22
C ARG A 104 -25.26 -24.58 30.42
N GLU A 105 -25.03 -24.09 31.64
CA GLU A 105 -25.46 -24.78 32.86
C GLU A 105 -26.99 -24.81 32.99
N TYR A 106 -27.67 -23.69 32.72
CA TYR A 106 -29.13 -23.61 32.72
C TYR A 106 -29.76 -24.51 31.64
N PHE A 107 -29.21 -24.53 30.42
CA PHE A 107 -29.70 -25.34 29.30
C PHE A 107 -29.39 -26.83 29.46
N ASN A 108 -28.27 -27.23 30.07
CA ASN A 108 -28.00 -28.65 30.37
C ASN A 108 -28.93 -29.20 31.46
N ARG A 109 -29.30 -28.37 32.43
CA ARG A 109 -30.34 -28.72 33.42
C ARG A 109 -31.75 -28.77 32.80
N LEU A 110 -31.99 -28.01 31.73
CA LEU A 110 -33.25 -28.04 30.99
C LEU A 110 -33.32 -29.19 29.97
N SER A 111 -32.20 -29.55 29.31
CA SER A 111 -32.12 -30.64 28.32
C SER A 111 -32.13 -32.03 28.95
N SER A 112 -31.69 -32.16 30.20
CA SER A 112 -31.91 -33.37 30.99
C SER A 112 -33.38 -33.58 31.36
N ARG A 113 -34.23 -32.54 31.24
CA ARG A 113 -35.68 -32.61 31.49
C ARG A 113 -36.54 -32.59 30.22
N MET A 114 -36.04 -32.02 29.13
CA MET A 114 -36.65 -32.05 27.80
C MET A 114 -35.66 -32.66 26.83
N SER A 115 -35.98 -33.81 26.21
CA SER A 115 -35.17 -34.44 25.17
C SER A 115 -35.01 -33.53 23.94
N LEU A 116 -34.04 -32.61 23.98
CA LEU A 116 -33.70 -31.77 22.85
C LEU A 116 -33.01 -32.61 21.77
N PRO A 117 -33.35 -32.42 20.47
CA PRO A 117 -32.70 -33.14 19.36
C PRO A 117 -31.20 -32.84 19.29
N SER A 118 -30.39 -33.88 19.06
CA SER A 118 -28.93 -33.80 19.00
C SER A 118 -28.39 -32.88 17.89
N GLU A 119 -29.17 -32.61 16.84
CA GLU A 119 -28.78 -31.71 15.75
C GLU A 119 -28.53 -30.28 16.24
N VAL A 120 -29.35 -29.78 17.17
CA VAL A 120 -29.21 -28.41 17.69
C VAL A 120 -27.90 -28.25 18.46
N TRP A 121 -27.49 -29.31 19.18
CA TRP A 121 -26.22 -29.33 19.91
C TRP A 121 -25.00 -29.33 18.99
N GLN A 122 -25.06 -30.09 17.89
CA GLN A 122 -23.97 -30.12 16.92
C GLN A 122 -23.79 -28.79 16.18
N ILE A 123 -24.89 -28.13 15.82
CA ILE A 123 -24.85 -26.82 15.14
C ILE A 123 -24.22 -25.77 16.07
N LEU A 124 -24.65 -25.74 17.34
CA LEU A 124 -24.13 -24.78 18.33
C LEU A 124 -22.63 -24.95 18.59
N MET A 125 -22.17 -26.19 18.78
CA MET A 125 -20.76 -26.50 18.98
C MET A 125 -19.93 -26.24 17.72
N GLY A 126 -20.51 -26.46 16.53
CA GLY A 126 -19.90 -26.12 15.24
C GLY A 126 -19.64 -24.62 15.13
N THR A 127 -20.66 -23.79 15.36
CA THR A 127 -20.54 -22.33 15.31
C THR A 127 -19.49 -21.78 16.28
N ILE A 128 -19.41 -22.32 17.49
CA ILE A 128 -18.40 -21.90 18.49
C ILE A 128 -16.98 -22.27 18.03
N LYS A 129 -16.81 -23.46 17.46
CA LYS A 129 -15.52 -23.90 16.91
C LYS A 129 -15.12 -23.02 15.73
N ASP A 130 -16.06 -22.63 14.89
CA ASP A 130 -15.83 -21.74 13.75
C ASP A 130 -15.47 -20.31 14.18
N ILE A 131 -16.11 -19.76 15.21
CA ILE A 131 -15.74 -18.45 15.79
C ILE A 131 -14.32 -18.49 16.37
N ARG A 132 -13.99 -19.52 17.16
CA ARG A 132 -12.64 -19.68 17.71
C ARG A 132 -11.59 -19.80 16.60
N GLN A 133 -11.88 -20.59 15.56
CA GLN A 133 -10.97 -20.73 14.43
C GLN A 133 -10.87 -19.45 13.60
N GLY A 134 -11.96 -18.69 13.46
CA GLY A 134 -11.99 -17.38 12.81
C GLY A 134 -11.11 -16.37 13.53
N ILE A 135 -11.16 -16.33 14.87
CA ILE A 135 -10.29 -15.49 15.68
C ILE A 135 -8.82 -15.90 15.52
N LEU A 136 -8.51 -17.20 15.62
CA LEU A 136 -7.15 -17.70 15.47
C LEU A 136 -6.59 -17.46 14.05
N ARG A 137 -7.43 -17.56 13.02
CA ARG A 137 -7.06 -17.22 11.63
C ARG A 137 -6.84 -15.72 11.49
N GLY A 138 -7.73 -14.88 12.00
CA GLY A 138 -7.57 -13.43 11.98
C GLY A 138 -6.28 -12.98 12.69
N MET A 139 -5.93 -13.60 13.82
CA MET A 139 -4.66 -13.36 14.51
C MET A 139 -3.44 -13.78 13.68
N ARG A 140 -3.50 -14.92 12.99
CA ARG A 140 -2.44 -15.37 12.08
C ARG A 140 -2.32 -14.46 10.86
N ASP A 141 -3.43 -14.13 10.21
CA ASP A 141 -3.44 -13.24 9.05
C ASP A 141 -2.93 -11.84 9.41
N PHE A 142 -3.29 -11.33 10.60
CA PHE A 142 -2.74 -10.09 11.11
C PHE A 142 -1.23 -10.20 11.37
N ALA A 143 -0.76 -11.29 11.99
CA ALA A 143 0.66 -11.51 12.22
C ALA A 143 1.44 -11.63 10.90
N ASP A 144 0.91 -12.36 9.92
CA ASP A 144 1.50 -12.51 8.59
C ASP A 144 1.51 -11.17 7.83
N THR A 145 0.45 -10.37 7.96
CA THR A 145 0.39 -9.02 7.39
C THR A 145 1.40 -8.09 8.07
N ALA A 146 1.55 -8.17 9.39
CA ALA A 146 2.52 -7.38 10.14
C ALA A 146 3.96 -7.74 9.74
N VAL A 147 4.28 -9.04 9.67
CA VAL A 147 5.58 -9.54 9.19
C VAL A 147 5.80 -9.17 7.72
N GLY A 148 4.77 -9.27 6.88
CA GLY A 148 4.79 -8.83 5.49
C GLY A 148 5.08 -7.33 5.37
N THR A 149 4.52 -6.50 6.24
CA THR A 149 4.77 -5.05 6.27
C THR A 149 6.20 -4.74 6.70
N VAL A 150 6.80 -5.52 7.60
CA VAL A 150 8.22 -5.39 7.97
C VAL A 150 9.13 -5.57 6.75
N SER A 151 8.78 -6.45 5.81
CA SER A 151 9.53 -6.60 4.56
C SER A 151 9.51 -5.36 3.66
N LEU A 152 8.52 -4.47 3.85
CA LEU A 152 8.40 -3.20 3.13
C LEU A 152 9.15 -2.04 3.83
N LEU A 153 9.61 -2.21 5.08
CA LEU A 153 10.33 -1.15 5.81
C LEU A 153 11.54 -0.59 5.05
N PRO A 154 12.41 -1.40 4.41
CA PRO A 154 13.51 -0.87 3.62
C PRO A 154 13.00 0.02 2.48
N SER A 155 11.90 -0.37 1.83
CA SER A 155 11.28 0.41 0.76
C SER A 155 10.71 1.73 1.29
N PHE A 156 10.09 1.72 2.47
CA PHE A 156 9.54 2.91 3.10
C PHE A 156 10.62 3.90 3.56
N ILE A 157 11.80 3.41 3.93
CA ILE A 157 12.95 4.25 4.27
C ILE A 157 13.60 4.82 3.00
N ILE A 158 13.78 4.01 1.96
CA ILE A 158 14.45 4.42 0.72
C ILE A 158 13.57 5.36 -0.12
N ALA A 159 12.26 5.16 -0.12
CA ALA A 159 11.34 5.92 -0.97
C ALA A 159 11.38 7.45 -0.74
N PRO A 160 11.41 7.98 0.50
CA PRO A 160 11.62 9.41 0.76
C PRO A 160 12.93 9.96 0.19
N PHE A 161 14.04 9.19 0.28
CA PHE A 161 15.32 9.60 -0.30
C PHE A 161 15.24 9.65 -1.83
N LEU A 162 14.67 8.61 -2.45
CA LEU A 162 14.42 8.59 -3.89
C LEU A 162 13.51 9.75 -4.33
N ALA A 163 12.42 9.99 -3.60
CA ALA A 163 11.48 11.07 -3.88
C ALA A 163 12.16 12.44 -3.76
N TYR A 164 13.02 12.64 -2.75
CA TYR A 164 13.84 13.85 -2.63
C TYR A 164 14.69 14.06 -3.89
N TYR A 165 15.41 13.03 -4.35
CA TYR A 165 16.19 13.12 -5.58
C TYR A 165 15.33 13.33 -6.82
N MET A 166 14.16 12.67 -6.92
CA MET A 166 13.24 12.85 -8.04
C MET A 166 12.69 14.28 -8.11
N VAL A 167 12.30 14.85 -6.96
CA VAL A 167 11.81 16.22 -6.89
C VAL A 167 12.94 17.20 -7.12
N LYS A 168 14.16 16.95 -6.65
CA LYS A 168 15.32 17.85 -6.85
C LYS A 168 15.82 17.84 -8.30
N ASP A 169 15.88 16.68 -8.94
CA ASP A 169 16.48 16.49 -10.27
C ASP A 169 15.46 16.19 -11.37
N PHE A 170 14.20 16.56 -11.16
CA PHE A 170 13.09 16.33 -12.09
C PHE A 170 13.41 16.72 -13.55
N ARG A 171 14.15 17.82 -13.77
CA ARG A 171 14.59 18.25 -15.12
C ARG A 171 15.59 17.29 -15.77
N GLN A 172 16.52 16.73 -15.00
CA GLN A 172 17.50 15.76 -15.50
C GLN A 172 16.81 14.43 -15.80
N ILE A 173 15.89 14.00 -14.94
CA ILE A 173 15.10 12.79 -15.14
C ILE A 173 14.22 12.92 -16.39
N LYS A 174 13.53 14.04 -16.59
CA LYS A 174 12.75 14.32 -17.81
C LYS A 174 13.63 14.26 -19.07
N LYS A 175 14.83 14.84 -19.02
CA LYS A 175 15.80 14.79 -20.15
C LYS A 175 16.31 13.39 -20.41
N ALA A 176 16.67 12.62 -19.38
CA ALA A 176 17.14 11.25 -19.51
C ALA A 176 16.05 10.33 -20.08
N CYS A 177 14.81 10.49 -19.61
CA CYS A 177 13.65 9.75 -20.10
C CYS A 177 13.38 10.05 -21.59
N LEU A 178 13.45 11.33 -22.00
CA LEU A 178 13.38 11.74 -23.41
C LEU A 178 14.59 11.25 -24.24
N GLY A 179 15.74 11.06 -23.62
CA GLY A 179 16.96 10.55 -24.24
C GLY A 179 16.89 9.07 -24.64
N ILE A 180 16.18 8.25 -23.84
CA ILE A 180 15.98 6.82 -24.08
C ILE A 180 15.00 6.55 -25.25
N LEU A 181 14.11 7.51 -25.54
CA LEU A 181 13.17 7.39 -26.66
C LEU A 181 13.90 7.49 -28.02
N PRO A 182 13.65 6.55 -28.96
CA PRO A 182 14.16 6.63 -30.31
C PRO A 182 13.75 7.96 -30.98
N PRO A 183 14.61 8.59 -31.81
CA PRO A 183 14.37 9.91 -32.38
C PRO A 183 13.00 10.09 -33.05
N ASN A 184 12.45 9.02 -33.63
CA ASN A 184 11.22 9.03 -34.39
C ASN A 184 9.95 9.29 -33.56
N TYR A 185 9.93 8.90 -32.27
CA TYR A 185 8.75 9.08 -31.40
C TYR A 185 8.88 10.28 -30.45
N ARG A 186 10.03 10.96 -30.45
CA ARG A 186 10.28 12.11 -29.56
C ARG A 186 9.32 13.26 -29.83
N LYS A 187 8.97 13.52 -31.10
CA LYS A 187 8.07 14.62 -31.47
C LYS A 187 6.64 14.37 -30.98
N ASP A 188 6.12 13.16 -31.18
CA ASP A 188 4.75 12.80 -30.79
C ASP A 188 4.57 12.82 -29.27
N VAL A 189 5.56 12.30 -28.53
CA VAL A 189 5.56 12.34 -27.06
C VAL A 189 5.72 13.76 -26.52
N LEU A 190 6.51 14.62 -27.18
CA LEU A 190 6.64 16.03 -26.80
C LEU A 190 5.36 16.84 -27.04
N ILE A 191 4.61 16.52 -28.10
CA ILE A 191 3.32 17.16 -28.39
C ILE A 191 2.31 16.77 -27.31
N LEU A 192 2.16 15.47 -27.03
CA LEU A 192 1.26 14.97 -25.99
C LEU A 192 1.63 15.48 -24.58
N ALA A 193 2.92 15.54 -24.26
CA ALA A 193 3.38 16.08 -22.98
C ALA A 193 3.13 17.58 -22.85
N ARG A 194 3.24 18.35 -23.95
CA ARG A 194 2.93 19.78 -23.98
C ARG A 194 1.43 20.02 -23.83
N GLU A 195 0.59 19.18 -24.42
CA GLU A 195 -0.87 19.22 -24.28
C GLU A 195 -1.31 18.88 -22.85
N GLY A 196 -0.65 17.91 -22.20
CA GLY A 196 -0.87 17.61 -20.78
C GLY A 196 -0.45 18.74 -19.83
N ASP A 197 0.70 19.38 -20.07
CA ASP A 197 1.21 20.48 -19.22
C ASP A 197 0.28 21.71 -19.22
N ILE A 198 -0.46 21.94 -20.32
CA ILE A 198 -1.46 23.01 -20.46
C ILE A 198 -2.70 22.75 -19.60
N ILE A 199 -3.05 21.47 -19.38
CA ILE A 199 -4.20 21.09 -18.55
C ILE A 199 -3.86 21.14 -17.05
N PHE A 200 -2.61 20.82 -16.68
CA PHE A 200 -2.14 20.86 -15.28
C PHE A 200 -1.64 22.24 -14.81
N THR A 201 -1.48 23.21 -15.71
CA THR A 201 -1.09 24.61 -15.39
C THR A 201 -2.28 25.56 -15.58
N ARG A 202 -3.44 25.22 -15.02
CA ARG A 202 -4.55 26.16 -14.84
C ARG A 202 -5.03 26.15 -13.39
#